data_AF-A0AAW1NPK3-F1
#
_entry.id   AF-A0AAW1NPK3-F1
#
_cell.length_a   1.000
_cell.length_b   1.000
_cell.length_c   1.000
_cell.angle_alpha   90.00
_cell.angle_beta   90.00
_cell.angle_gamma   90.00
#
_symmetry.space_group_name_H-M   'P 1'
#
loop_
_entity.id
_entity.type
_entity.pdbx_description
1 polymer ?
#
loop_
_entity_poly.entity_id
_entity_poly.type
_entity_poly.pdbx_seq_one_letter_code
_entity_poly.pdbx_strand_id
1 'polypeptide(L)'
;MAVDPPSSELLPEDLVNTDSAVGVRSLKGDISQLSEEQQERLAAYRRSKLSQRSMGRIYETIAGHKASPQVLIVLCGVGKLFVGDLTEAAVALANRKQYATPLEVEHILAAQQQLQRRSDHPPSQRQSKRLKL
;
A
#
# COMPACT_ATOMS: atom_id res chain seq x y z
N MET A 1 -35.65 -23.06 27.55
CA MET A 1 -35.51 -21.92 26.63
C MET A 1 -34.03 -21.63 26.50
N ALA A 2 -33.35 -22.30 25.57
CA ALA A 2 -31.97 -21.99 25.22
C ALA A 2 -32.03 -20.82 24.24
N VAL A 3 -31.39 -19.71 24.61
CA VAL A 3 -31.28 -18.52 23.77
C VAL A 3 -30.04 -18.72 22.92
N ASP A 4 -30.24 -18.90 21.61
CA ASP A 4 -29.14 -18.98 20.65
C ASP A 4 -28.28 -17.70 20.70
N PRO A 5 -26.94 -17.80 20.57
CA PRO A 5 -26.12 -16.62 20.28
C PRO A 5 -26.43 -16.12 18.86
N PRO A 6 -26.48 -14.80 18.62
CA PRO A 6 -26.75 -14.28 17.29
C PRO A 6 -25.63 -14.69 16.34
N SER A 7 -25.98 -15.54 15.38
CA SER A 7 -25.14 -15.86 14.22
C SER A 7 -24.96 -14.62 13.35
N SER A 8 -23.69 -14.32 13.03
CA SER A 8 -23.26 -13.64 11.80
C SER A 8 -23.79 -12.22 11.55
N GLU A 9 -23.04 -11.22 11.99
CA GLU A 9 -22.58 -10.20 11.04
C GLU A 9 -21.11 -10.48 10.74
N LEU A 10 -20.88 -11.44 9.84
CA LEU A 10 -19.69 -11.42 8.99
C LEU A 10 -19.67 -10.04 8.32
N LEU A 11 -18.74 -9.18 8.75
CA LEU A 11 -18.41 -7.99 8.00
C LEU A 11 -18.12 -8.43 6.55
N PRO A 12 -18.75 -7.82 5.54
CA PRO A 12 -18.54 -8.21 4.16
C PRO A 12 -17.05 -8.09 3.85
N GLU A 13 -16.44 -9.22 3.47
CA GLU A 13 -15.05 -9.33 2.97
C GLU A 13 -14.82 -8.46 1.70
N ASP A 14 -15.88 -7.87 1.16
CA ASP A 14 -15.91 -7.08 -0.07
C ASP A 14 -15.36 -5.65 0.09
N LEU A 15 -15.06 -5.19 1.30
CA LEU A 15 -14.41 -3.88 1.51
C LEU A 15 -12.91 -3.86 1.14
N VAL A 16 -12.33 -5.00 0.74
CA VAL A 16 -10.93 -5.06 0.28
C VAL A 16 -10.82 -5.08 -1.25
N ASN A 17 -11.93 -4.89 -1.99
CA ASN A 17 -11.86 -4.68 -3.42
C ASN A 17 -12.13 -3.21 -3.79
N THR A 18 -11.13 -2.37 -3.54
CA THR A 18 -11.07 -1.00 -4.08
C THR A 18 -10.68 -1.03 -5.56
N ASP A 19 -11.49 -1.70 -6.39
CA ASP A 19 -11.58 -1.41 -7.83
C ASP A 19 -12.43 -0.14 -8.10
N SER A 20 -12.91 0.52 -7.04
CA SER A 20 -13.73 1.72 -7.12
C SER A 20 -12.87 2.98 -7.32
N ALA A 21 -12.66 3.27 -8.60
CA ALA A 21 -12.86 4.59 -9.19
C ALA A 21 -12.21 5.81 -8.49
N VAL A 22 -10.95 6.10 -8.82
CA VAL A 22 -10.45 7.37 -9.41
C VAL A 22 -8.94 7.17 -9.64
N GLY A 23 -8.51 6.88 -10.88
CA GLY A 23 -7.09 6.96 -11.28
C GLY A 23 -6.51 5.76 -12.05
N VAL A 24 -7.08 4.55 -11.96
CA VAL A 24 -6.47 3.32 -12.53
C VAL A 24 -6.80 3.09 -14.02
N ARG A 25 -7.02 4.16 -14.80
CA ARG A 25 -7.50 4.01 -16.19
C ARG A 25 -6.39 3.81 -17.22
N SER A 26 -5.12 4.04 -16.89
CA SER A 26 -4.02 3.97 -17.87
C SER A 26 -2.91 2.95 -17.54
N LEU A 27 -3.11 2.09 -16.52
CA LEU A 27 -2.17 1.02 -16.14
C LEU A 27 -2.75 -0.39 -16.42
N LYS A 28 -3.76 -0.50 -17.28
CA LYS A 28 -4.21 -1.78 -17.84
C LYS A 28 -3.38 -2.10 -19.08
N GLY A 29 -2.08 -2.33 -18.89
CA GLY A 29 -1.41 -3.27 -19.79
C GLY A 29 -2.08 -4.61 -19.56
N ASP A 30 -2.43 -5.33 -20.63
CA ASP A 30 -3.09 -6.62 -20.49
C ASP A 30 -2.26 -7.51 -19.55
N ILE A 31 -2.83 -7.89 -18.40
CA ILE A 31 -2.16 -8.73 -17.40
C ILE A 31 -1.67 -10.05 -18.04
N SER A 32 -2.31 -10.47 -19.14
CA SER A 32 -1.92 -11.61 -19.97
C SER A 32 -0.60 -11.44 -20.73
N GLN A 33 -0.06 -10.23 -20.88
CA GLN A 33 1.24 -9.96 -21.51
C GLN A 33 2.41 -10.03 -20.52
N LEU A 34 2.13 -10.17 -19.22
CA LEU A 34 3.18 -10.39 -18.21
C LEU A 34 3.75 -11.81 -18.34
N SER A 35 5.06 -11.95 -18.08
CA SER A 35 5.66 -13.28 -17.93
C SER A 35 5.03 -14.04 -16.75
N GLU A 36 5.13 -15.37 -16.76
CA GLU A 36 4.57 -16.22 -15.71
C GLU A 36 5.08 -15.81 -14.31
N GLU A 37 6.38 -15.55 -14.18
CA GLU A 37 6.99 -15.07 -12.94
C GLU A 37 6.43 -13.70 -12.49
N GLN A 38 6.17 -12.79 -13.42
CA GLN A 38 5.56 -11.49 -13.11
C GLN A 38 4.09 -11.61 -12.71
N GLN A 39 3.34 -12.53 -13.33
CA GLN A 39 1.96 -12.82 -12.95
C GLN A 39 1.88 -13.41 -11.54
N GLU A 40 2.79 -14.33 -11.20
CA GLU A 40 2.87 -14.92 -9.86
C GLU A 40 3.18 -13.84 -8.81
N ARG A 41 4.19 -12.99 -9.05
CA ARG A 41 4.53 -11.86 -8.17
C ARG A 41 3.36 -10.89 -7.99
N LEU A 42 2.64 -10.56 -9.07
CA LEU A 42 1.46 -9.70 -9.00
C LEU A 42 0.33 -10.34 -8.20
N ALA A 43 0.09 -11.64 -8.38
CA ALA A 43 -0.92 -12.37 -7.64
C ALA A 43 -0.58 -12.46 -6.15
N ALA A 44 0.70 -12.69 -5.81
CA ALA A 44 1.20 -12.64 -4.44
C ALA A 44 0.98 -11.25 -3.82
N TYR A 45 1.32 -10.17 -4.53
CA TYR A 45 1.08 -8.80 -4.06
C TYR A 45 -0.40 -8.52 -3.82
N ARG A 46 -1.29 -8.93 -4.74
CA ARG A 46 -2.76 -8.74 -4.58
C ARG A 46 -3.29 -9.45 -3.33
N ARG A 47 -2.83 -10.67 -3.04
CA ARG A 47 -3.28 -11.46 -1.87
C ARG A 47 -2.67 -11.00 -0.55
N SER A 48 -1.53 -10.31 -0.57
CA SER A 48 -0.88 -9.83 0.65
C SER A 48 -1.75 -8.83 1.43
N LYS A 49 -1.77 -8.92 2.76
CA LYS A 49 -2.49 -8.01 3.66
C LYS A 49 -1.64 -7.76 4.91
N LEU A 50 -1.67 -6.52 5.43
CA LEU A 50 -1.08 -6.20 6.73
C LEU A 50 -2.05 -6.57 7.87
N SER A 51 -1.53 -7.16 8.94
CA SER A 51 -2.34 -7.57 10.10
C SER A 51 -2.90 -6.35 10.83
N GLN A 52 -4.22 -6.20 10.83
CA GLN A 52 -4.92 -5.15 11.57
C GLN A 52 -4.63 -5.21 13.07
N ARG A 53 -4.41 -6.40 13.63
CA ARG A 53 -4.07 -6.57 15.05
C ARG A 53 -2.70 -5.99 15.38
N SER A 54 -1.69 -6.29 14.56
CA SER A 54 -0.34 -5.74 14.75
C SER A 54 -0.32 -4.24 14.52
N MET A 55 -1.02 -3.77 13.49
CA MET A 55 -1.16 -2.36 13.19
C MET A 55 -1.88 -1.60 14.32
N GLY A 56 -2.92 -2.19 14.91
CA GLY A 56 -3.63 -1.60 16.05
C GLY A 56 -2.76 -1.48 17.30
N ARG A 57 -1.87 -2.44 17.57
CA ARG A 57 -0.89 -2.33 18.66
C ARG A 57 0.09 -1.18 18.45
N ILE A 58 0.60 -1.03 17.22
CA ILE A 58 1.52 0.08 16.87
C ILE A 58 0.78 1.41 17.03
N TYR A 59 -0.44 1.51 16.49
CA TYR A 59 -1.26 2.71 16.63
C TYR A 59 -1.50 3.08 18.10
N GLU A 60 -1.94 2.13 18.93
CA GLU A 60 -2.24 2.36 20.34
C GLU A 60 -0.98 2.78 21.12
N THR A 61 0.18 2.23 20.78
CA THR A 61 1.47 2.61 21.37
C THR A 61 1.83 4.08 21.07
N ILE A 62 1.48 4.58 19.88
CA ILE A 62 1.81 5.94 19.44
C ILE A 62 0.75 6.95 19.87
N ALA A 63 -0.53 6.62 19.71
CA ALA A 63 -1.66 7.52 19.96
C ALA A 63 -2.20 7.47 21.39
N GLY A 64 -1.87 6.43 22.16
CA GLY A 64 -2.34 6.24 23.54
C GLY A 64 -3.79 5.75 23.66
N HIS A 65 -4.46 5.43 22.55
CA HIS A 65 -5.80 4.86 22.55
C HIS A 65 -6.00 3.88 21.38
N LYS A 66 -7.07 3.07 21.45
CA LYS A 66 -7.40 2.12 20.38
C LYS A 66 -7.93 2.83 19.14
N ALA A 67 -7.51 2.38 17.96
CA ALA A 67 -8.08 2.79 16.68
C ALA A 67 -9.44 2.12 16.43
N SER A 68 -10.31 2.81 15.69
CA SER A 68 -11.50 2.17 15.12
C SER A 68 -11.13 1.20 13.99
N PRO A 69 -11.97 0.19 13.69
CA PRO A 69 -11.71 -0.73 12.58
C PRO A 69 -11.50 -0.03 11.22
N GLN A 70 -12.24 1.06 10.95
CA GLN A 70 -12.09 1.84 9.72
C GLN A 70 -10.71 2.50 9.63
N VAL A 71 -10.21 3.05 10.74
CA VAL A 71 -8.85 3.62 10.79
C VAL A 71 -7.81 2.53 10.53
N LEU A 72 -7.98 1.33 11.08
CA LEU A 72 -7.06 0.21 10.83
C LEU A 72 -7.07 -0.25 9.38
N ILE A 73 -8.22 -0.28 8.71
CA ILE A 73 -8.31 -0.58 7.26
C ILE A 73 -7.47 0.43 6.47
N VAL A 74 -7.69 1.72 6.71
CA VAL A 74 -6.95 2.80 6.03
C VAL A 74 -5.46 2.69 6.33
N LEU A 75 -5.07 2.49 7.59
CA LEU A 75 -3.67 2.45 8.00
C LEU A 75 -2.94 1.22 7.42
N CYS A 76 -3.59 0.06 7.38
CA CYS A 76 -3.08 -1.12 6.68
C CYS A 76 -2.96 -0.89 5.16
N GLY A 77 -3.93 -0.20 4.55
CA GLY A 77 -3.90 0.15 3.13
C GLY A 77 -2.74 1.07 2.78
N VAL A 78 -2.59 2.19 3.52
CA VAL A 78 -1.48 3.14 3.36
C VAL A 78 -0.15 2.46 3.64
N GLY A 79 -0.06 1.64 4.69
CA GLY A 79 1.15 0.88 4.99
C GLY A 79 1.55 -0.08 3.86
N LYS A 80 0.58 -0.74 3.22
CA LYS A 80 0.84 -1.62 2.07
C LYS A 80 1.35 -0.82 0.86
N LEU A 81 0.75 0.33 0.57
CA LEU A 81 1.21 1.22 -0.51
C LEU A 81 2.65 1.70 -0.27
N PHE A 82 2.94 2.13 0.96
CA PHE A 82 4.29 2.55 1.35
C PHE A 82 5.34 1.45 1.12
N VAL A 83 5.04 0.21 1.52
CA VAL A 83 5.94 -0.93 1.29
C VAL A 83 6.13 -1.19 -0.20
N GLY A 84 5.07 -1.06 -1.00
CA GLY A 84 5.13 -1.13 -2.46
C GLY A 84 6.12 -0.11 -3.05
N ASP A 85 5.92 1.17 -2.74
CA ASP A 85 6.78 2.26 -3.22
C ASP A 85 8.24 2.09 -2.78
N LEU A 86 8.46 1.66 -1.53
CA LEU A 86 9.79 1.41 -0.98
C LEU A 86 10.50 0.26 -1.71
N THR A 87 9.79 -0.85 -1.91
CA THR A 87 10.36 -2.03 -2.60
C THR A 87 10.60 -1.77 -4.08
N GLU A 88 9.73 -1.05 -4.76
CA GLU A 88 9.94 -0.62 -6.15
C GLU A 88 11.20 0.23 -6.28
N ALA A 89 11.37 1.23 -5.41
CA ALA A 89 12.56 2.06 -5.38
C ALA A 89 13.83 1.25 -5.08
N ALA A 90 13.75 0.28 -4.16
CA ALA A 90 14.88 -0.58 -3.83
C ALA A 90 15.28 -1.50 -4.99
N VAL A 91 14.31 -2.12 -5.68
CA VAL A 91 14.57 -2.95 -6.87
C VAL A 91 15.17 -2.11 -7.99
N ALA A 92 14.69 -0.88 -8.20
CA ALA A 92 15.26 0.03 -9.18
C ALA A 92 16.73 0.37 -8.87
N LEU A 93 17.11 0.49 -7.60
CA LEU A 93 18.49 0.71 -7.18
C LEU A 93 19.36 -0.55 -7.35
N ALA A 94 18.83 -1.73 -7.01
CA ALA A 94 19.52 -3.00 -7.20
C ALA A 94 19.82 -3.27 -8.69
N ASN A 95 18.83 -3.08 -9.56
CA ASN A 95 18.96 -3.28 -11.01
C ASN A 95 20.00 -2.35 -11.65
N ARG A 96 20.20 -1.13 -11.13
CA ARG A 96 21.26 -0.22 -11.60
C ARG A 96 22.66 -0.78 -11.39
N LYS A 97 22.87 -1.63 -10.37
CA LYS A 97 24.16 -2.27 -10.09
C LYS A 97 24.41 -3.53 -10.94
N GLN A 98 23.55 -3.84 -11.93
CA GLN A 98 23.66 -4.93 -12.91
C GLN A 98 23.67 -6.37 -12.36
N TYR A 99 23.39 -6.57 -11.08
CA TYR A 99 23.24 -7.90 -10.50
C TYR A 99 21.77 -8.15 -10.14
N ALA A 100 21.19 -9.22 -10.69
CA ALA A 100 19.90 -9.75 -10.25
C ALA A 100 20.10 -10.46 -8.90
N THR A 101 20.35 -9.67 -7.86
CA THR A 101 20.56 -10.15 -6.49
C THR A 101 19.28 -9.96 -5.67
N PRO A 102 19.06 -10.80 -4.64
CA PRO A 102 18.08 -10.50 -3.60
C PRO A 102 18.25 -9.07 -3.06
N LEU A 103 17.15 -8.45 -2.64
CA LEU A 103 17.19 -7.12 -2.04
C LEU A 103 17.99 -7.14 -0.74
N GLU A 104 19.21 -6.60 -0.78
CA GLU A 104 20.02 -6.34 0.42
C GLU A 104 19.51 -5.14 1.22
N VAL A 105 19.88 -5.10 2.50
CA VAL A 105 19.51 -4.02 3.45
C VAL A 105 19.95 -2.64 2.92
N GLU A 106 21.11 -2.56 2.27
CA GLU A 106 21.60 -1.31 1.67
C GLU A 106 20.62 -0.71 0.66
N HIS A 107 19.97 -1.55 -0.16
CA HIS A 107 19.03 -1.08 -1.17
C HIS A 107 17.77 -0.48 -0.55
N ILE A 108 17.27 -1.09 0.53
CA ILE A 108 16.10 -0.60 1.26
C ILE A 108 16.41 0.73 1.95
N LEU A 109 17.57 0.86 2.58
CA LEU A 109 17.99 2.10 3.24
C LEU A 109 18.18 3.25 2.25
N ALA A 110 18.85 2.97 1.12
CA ALA A 110 19.03 3.95 0.05
C ALA A 110 17.67 4.36 -0.57
N ALA A 111 16.76 3.41 -0.76
CA ALA A 111 15.40 3.69 -1.23
C ALA A 111 14.61 4.57 -0.25
N GLN A 112 14.68 4.27 1.05
CA GLN A 112 14.05 5.08 2.09
C GLN A 112 14.57 6.52 2.08
N GLN A 113 15.90 6.70 2.02
CA GLN A 113 16.51 8.03 1.97
C GLN A 113 16.06 8.79 0.71
N GLN A 114 15.96 8.12 -0.43
CA GLN A 114 15.49 8.71 -1.67
C GLN A 114 14.02 9.14 -1.59
N LEU A 115 13.16 8.33 -0.97
CA LEU A 115 11.74 8.64 -0.78
C LEU A 115 11.54 9.83 0.16
N GLN A 116 12.28 9.90 1.27
CA GLN A 116 12.24 11.03 2.20
C GLN A 116 12.62 12.36 1.54
N ARG A 117 13.67 12.37 0.71
CA ARG A 117 14.07 13.56 -0.05
C ARG A 117 12.99 14.02 -1.03
N ARG A 118 12.21 13.09 -1.60
CA ARG A 118 11.09 13.42 -2.51
C ARG A 118 9.91 14.02 -1.75
N SER A 119 9.63 13.55 -0.53
CA SER A 119 8.54 14.09 0.30
C SER A 119 8.85 15.44 0.95
N ASP A 120 10.13 15.72 1.22
CA ASP A 120 10.58 16.99 1.82
C ASP A 120 10.51 18.18 0.86
N HIS A 121 10.30 17.96 -0.43
CA HIS A 121 10.07 19.03 -1.39
C HIS A 121 8.57 19.33 -1.50
N PRO A 122 8.11 20.56 -1.17
CA PRO A 122 6.69 20.88 -1.20
C PRO A 122 6.13 20.69 -2.62
N PRO A 123 4.90 20.17 -2.79
CA PRO A 123 4.28 20.09 -4.09
C PRO A 123 4.21 21.52 -4.65
N SER A 124 4.90 21.78 -5.76
CA SER A 124 4.92 23.09 -6.40
C SER A 124 3.48 23.54 -6.58
N GLN A 125 3.12 24.62 -5.88
CA GLN A 125 1.76 25.16 -5.83
C GLN A 125 1.32 25.45 -7.27
N ARG A 126 0.48 24.58 -7.85
CA ARG A 126 -0.16 24.84 -9.14
C ARG A 126 -1.01 26.08 -8.94
N GLN A 127 -0.55 27.22 -9.48
CA GLN A 127 -1.33 28.45 -9.50
C GLN A 127 -2.62 28.18 -10.27
N SER A 128 -3.71 27.91 -9.54
CA SER A 128 -5.05 27.94 -10.09
C SER A 128 -5.30 29.37 -10.54
N LYS A 129 -5.11 29.63 -11.84
CA LYS A 129 -5.54 30.87 -12.47
C LYS A 129 -7.03 30.99 -12.22
N ARG A 130 -7.43 31.84 -11.26
CA ARG A 130 -8.83 32.19 -11.02
C ARG A 130 -9.38 32.75 -12.34
N LEU A 131 -10.25 32.01 -13.00
CA LEU A 131 -11.11 32.58 -14.02
C LEU A 131 -11.97 33.65 -13.32
N LYS A 132 -11.77 34.90 -13.73
CA LYS A 132 -12.67 35.99 -13.37
C LYS A 132 -13.95 35.78 -14.17
N LEU A 133 -15.09 35.73 -13.46
CA LEU A 133 -16.42 35.83 -14.05
C LEU A 133 -16.54 37.12 -14.86
#